data_AF-A0A3C0DXK4-F1
#
_entry.id   AF-A0A3C0DXK4-F1
#
_cell.length_a   1.000
_cell.length_b   1.000
_cell.length_c   1.000
_cell.angle_alpha   90.00
_cell.angle_beta   90.00
_cell.angle_gamma   90.00
#
_symmetry.space_group_name_H-M   'P 1'
#
loop_
_entity.id
_entity.type
_entity.pdbx_description
1 polymer ?
#
loop_
_entity_poly.entity_id
_entity_poly.type
_entity_poly.pdbx_seq_one_letter_code
_entity_poly.pdbx_strand_id
1 'polypeptide(L)'
;TWWIENTTPEEFRPIIKAGVEKWNQAFEPLGFKNAVVVKVQPDDADWDAGDVRYNVLRWTASPSPPFSGYGPSFVNPRTGEILGADIMLEYGGMVGRLWRFDVFTEAGMLEAGMDEEDAQLEAELEARPAREVLAEQMNRCHAGAVMGRNSLLAAAAMRSYKFNDEEHAEFVRQTLHRLVLHEVGHTLGMSHNMHASTMLSPEELKDAAKVAEHGMCNSVMEYPAINFARNPEEQTRFYDDSPGPYDKWVIEYGYSVGLEDDVEEDARLSAILSKSTDPLLQFGNDADDMRSTGRGINPDVNIYDLSSDPVAYAAERCELVNDLLPSIVENFAPGVDSHQEVVRAYYALTGEYATQLRVMTRQIGGVRYNRATPAQLDGAAPYTPVSEADQKAAMQALSTYAFAPNAFDAQADVLAYLQAQRRGFGFFGGGEDPKIHARVAGAQRGALAHLVNPKVLMRILDSGLYGNTYDLAEYMDDLTESIFKADLRTSVNTYRQGLQLMYVEALIAALGEKSRLTGVAQSVVLAQLRRIDRQQRDASSPDGLTRAHRAHVRHLIDVALDR
;
A
#
# COMPACT_ATOMS: atom_id res chain seq x y z
N THR A 1 19.76 14.81 21.30
CA THR A 1 18.60 15.69 21.56
C THR A 1 18.04 16.18 20.25
N TRP A 2 16.72 16.17 20.11
CA TRP A 2 15.98 16.80 19.01
C TRP A 2 15.23 18.03 19.50
N TRP A 3 14.97 18.98 18.60
CA TRP A 3 14.28 20.23 18.87
C TRP A 3 13.06 20.37 17.98
N ILE A 4 11.89 20.60 18.55
CA ILE A 4 10.69 20.97 17.79
C ILE A 4 10.82 22.44 17.41
N GLU A 5 10.71 22.74 16.12
CA GLU A 5 10.70 24.10 15.60
C GLU A 5 9.57 24.92 16.24
N ASN A 6 9.85 26.17 16.61
CA ASN A 6 8.90 27.04 17.30
C ASN A 6 7.70 27.47 16.43
N THR A 7 7.72 27.20 15.12
CA THR A 7 6.58 27.41 14.22
C THR A 7 5.59 26.24 14.23
N THR A 8 5.95 25.10 14.83
CA THR A 8 5.06 23.94 14.97
C THR A 8 3.82 24.31 15.79
N PRO A 9 2.59 23.96 15.36
CA PRO A 9 1.36 24.23 16.11
C PRO A 9 1.46 23.72 17.55
N GLU A 10 1.06 24.56 18.51
CA GLU A 10 1.24 24.29 19.95
C GLU A 10 0.54 23.00 20.39
N GLU A 11 -0.62 22.71 19.81
CA GLU A 11 -1.42 21.52 20.07
C GLU A 11 -0.70 20.21 19.69
N PHE A 12 0.21 20.24 18.71
CA PHE A 12 0.93 19.04 18.26
C PHE A 12 2.26 18.84 18.98
N ARG A 13 2.85 19.87 19.59
CA ARG A 13 4.18 19.77 20.23
C ARG A 13 4.24 18.68 21.32
N PRO A 14 3.25 18.54 22.23
CA PRO A 14 3.28 17.49 23.25
C PRO A 14 3.19 16.09 22.64
N ILE A 15 2.39 15.93 21.58
CA ILE A 15 2.18 14.66 20.87
C ILE A 15 3.47 14.25 20.14
N ILE A 16 4.07 15.17 19.38
CA ILE A 16 5.34 14.95 18.67
C ILE A 16 6.44 14.59 19.67
N LYS A 17 6.60 15.38 20.75
CA LYS A 17 7.58 15.11 21.80
C LYS A 17 7.41 13.70 22.37
N ALA A 18 6.19 13.32 22.74
CA ALA A 18 5.90 11.99 23.29
C ALA A 18 6.22 10.88 22.27
N GLY A 19 5.84 11.06 21.00
CA GLY A 19 6.13 10.11 19.92
C GLY A 19 7.62 9.87 19.74
N VAL A 20 8.44 10.93 19.64
CA VAL A 20 9.91 10.80 19.52
C VAL A 20 10.51 10.12 20.76
N GLU A 21 10.12 10.54 21.96
CA GLU A 21 10.69 10.03 23.22
C GLU A 21 10.34 8.56 23.48
N LYS A 22 9.36 7.99 22.78
CA LYS A 22 9.08 6.55 22.84
C LYS A 22 10.19 5.67 22.27
N TRP A 23 11.10 6.21 21.46
CA TRP A 23 12.32 5.48 21.09
C TRP A 23 13.16 5.05 22.29
N ASN A 24 13.06 5.73 23.44
CA ASN A 24 13.73 5.29 24.67
C ASN A 24 13.35 3.86 25.07
N GLN A 25 12.16 3.35 24.70
CA GLN A 25 11.78 1.95 24.95
C GLN A 25 12.72 0.93 24.28
N ALA A 26 13.41 1.31 23.20
CA ALA A 26 14.42 0.47 22.54
C ALA A 26 15.81 0.61 23.19
N PHE A 27 16.12 1.78 23.76
CA PHE A 27 17.43 2.07 24.35
C PHE A 27 17.56 1.72 25.83
N GLU A 28 16.46 1.80 26.60
CA GLU A 28 16.43 1.51 28.04
C GLU A 28 16.89 0.09 28.38
N PRO A 29 16.49 -0.98 27.66
CA PRO A 29 17.00 -2.33 27.90
C PRO A 29 18.51 -2.45 27.70
N LEU A 30 19.11 -1.56 26.91
CA LEU A 30 20.56 -1.53 26.64
C LEU A 30 21.33 -0.73 27.71
N GLY A 31 20.65 -0.20 28.73
CA GLY A 31 21.25 0.53 29.84
C GLY A 31 21.32 2.04 29.67
N PHE A 32 20.86 2.58 28.54
CA PHE A 32 20.79 4.03 28.34
C PHE A 32 19.58 4.63 29.06
N LYS A 33 19.74 5.84 29.60
CA LYS A 33 18.64 6.61 30.19
C LYS A 33 18.48 7.90 29.43
N ASN A 34 17.26 8.19 28.97
CA ASN A 34 16.96 9.37 28.17
C ASN A 34 17.90 9.49 26.95
N ALA A 35 18.12 8.37 26.23
CA ALA A 35 18.91 8.36 24.99
C ALA A 35 18.33 9.36 23.98
N VAL A 36 17.01 9.43 23.92
CA VAL A 36 16.25 10.37 23.09
C VAL A 36 15.59 11.41 23.99
N VAL A 37 15.89 12.68 23.73
CA VAL A 37 15.31 13.83 24.46
C VAL A 37 14.83 14.84 23.44
N VAL A 38 13.58 15.30 23.61
CA VAL A 38 13.01 16.36 22.78
C VAL A 38 12.81 17.63 23.58
N LYS A 39 13.21 18.76 22.98
CA LYS A 39 12.98 20.11 23.49
C LYS A 39 12.20 20.92 22.46
N VAL A 40 11.69 22.07 22.86
CA VAL A 40 11.09 23.05 21.95
C VAL A 40 12.10 24.17 21.74
N GLN A 41 12.30 24.58 20.49
CA GLN A 41 13.12 25.75 20.17
C GLN A 41 12.53 26.99 20.87
N PRO A 42 13.32 27.73 21.68
CA PRO A 42 12.85 28.97 22.26
C PRO A 42 12.57 30.04 21.20
N ASP A 43 11.59 30.91 21.45
CA ASP A 43 11.28 32.02 20.53
C ASP A 43 12.40 33.05 20.43
N ASP A 44 13.30 33.09 21.43
CA ASP A 44 14.49 33.95 21.50
C ASP A 44 15.79 33.22 21.13
N ALA A 45 15.70 32.03 20.51
CA ALA A 45 16.86 31.31 20.02
C ALA A 45 17.69 32.15 19.03
N ASP A 46 19.02 32.12 19.18
CA ASP A 46 19.98 32.79 18.28
C ASP A 46 20.39 31.92 17.08
N TRP A 47 19.72 30.77 16.90
CA TRP A 47 19.92 29.80 15.84
C TRP A 47 18.59 29.47 15.15
N ASP A 48 18.65 29.17 13.86
CA ASP A 48 17.49 28.79 13.04
C ASP A 48 17.44 27.28 12.78
N ALA A 49 16.29 26.77 12.32
CA ALA A 49 16.08 25.36 12.10
C ALA A 49 17.08 24.71 11.12
N GLY A 50 17.73 25.49 10.24
CA GLY A 50 18.78 25.11 9.30
C GLY A 50 20.16 24.92 9.91
N ASP A 51 20.35 25.24 11.19
CA ASP A 51 21.62 25.11 11.86
C ASP A 51 22.01 23.64 12.09
N VAL A 52 23.04 23.19 11.39
CA VAL A 52 23.57 21.81 11.42
C VAL A 52 24.01 21.31 12.79
N ARG A 53 24.16 22.20 13.79
CA ARG A 53 24.50 21.83 15.17
C ARG A 53 23.31 21.25 15.94
N TYR A 54 22.09 21.42 15.43
CA TYR A 54 20.85 21.02 16.09
C TYR A 54 20.09 20.02 15.22
N ASN A 55 19.60 18.94 15.85
CA ASN A 55 18.65 18.06 15.19
C ASN A 55 17.25 18.67 15.36
N VAL A 56 16.56 18.97 14.26
CA VAL A 56 15.30 19.73 14.30
C VAL A 56 14.16 18.93 13.69
N LEU A 57 12.98 19.00 14.33
CA LEU A 57 11.69 18.54 13.83
C LEU A 57 10.94 19.78 13.32
N ARG A 58 10.82 19.91 12.01
CA ARG A 58 10.22 21.06 11.33
C ARG A 58 8.78 20.78 10.93
N TRP A 59 7.96 21.80 11.07
CA TRP A 59 6.57 21.76 10.62
C TRP A 59 6.43 22.57 9.33
N THR A 60 6.06 21.91 8.26
CA THR A 60 6.00 22.50 6.92
C THR A 60 4.58 22.48 6.39
N ALA A 61 4.22 23.47 5.57
CA ALA A 61 2.91 23.58 4.93
C ALA A 61 3.10 24.03 3.48
N SER A 62 3.59 23.12 2.65
CA SER A 62 3.90 23.42 1.26
C SER A 62 2.64 23.42 0.38
N PRO A 63 2.50 24.35 -0.59
CA PRO A 63 1.42 24.29 -1.58
C PRO A 63 1.51 23.07 -2.51
N SER A 64 2.72 22.59 -2.79
CA SER A 64 3.01 21.40 -3.59
C SER A 64 4.15 20.61 -2.97
N PRO A 65 3.89 19.86 -1.88
CA PRO A 65 4.93 19.07 -1.24
C PRO A 65 5.36 17.91 -2.16
N PRO A 66 6.66 17.63 -2.30
CA PRO A 66 7.14 16.43 -2.99
C PRO A 66 6.89 15.16 -2.15
N PHE A 67 6.94 15.27 -0.82
CA PHE A 67 6.72 14.18 0.15
C PHE A 67 5.91 14.72 1.33
N SER A 68 5.19 13.87 2.06
CA SER A 68 4.37 14.30 3.22
C SER A 68 5.12 14.20 4.57
N GLY A 69 6.34 13.67 4.54
CA GLY A 69 7.29 13.55 5.64
C GLY A 69 8.62 13.14 5.03
N TYR A 70 9.73 13.67 5.54
CA TYR A 70 11.06 13.23 5.13
C TYR A 70 12.07 13.55 6.23
N GLY A 71 12.87 12.57 6.63
CA GLY A 71 13.90 12.65 7.68
C GLY A 71 15.34 12.57 7.16
N PRO A 72 15.85 13.56 6.40
CA PRO A 72 17.24 13.60 5.98
C PRO A 72 18.17 13.61 7.19
N SER A 73 19.24 12.84 7.07
CA SER A 73 20.38 12.90 7.97
C SER A 73 21.66 12.99 7.15
N PHE A 74 22.70 13.57 7.73
CA PHE A 74 24.03 13.55 7.14
C PHE A 74 24.98 12.81 8.06
N VAL A 75 25.66 11.83 7.48
CA VAL A 75 26.55 10.90 8.19
C VAL A 75 27.99 11.23 7.89
N ASN A 76 28.86 11.00 8.87
CA ASN A 76 30.28 10.91 8.62
C ASN A 76 30.53 9.66 7.74
N PRO A 77 31.01 9.82 6.50
CA PRO A 77 31.13 8.70 5.56
C PRO A 77 32.20 7.67 5.96
N ARG A 78 33.04 7.97 6.95
CA ARG A 78 34.07 7.05 7.45
C ARG A 78 33.61 6.24 8.64
N THR A 79 32.80 6.83 9.51
CA THR A 79 32.40 6.21 10.79
C THR A 79 30.95 5.79 10.82
N GLY A 80 30.12 6.29 9.88
CA GLY A 80 28.67 6.10 9.90
C GLY A 80 27.95 6.96 10.93
N GLU A 81 28.67 7.76 11.73
CA GLU A 81 28.11 8.63 12.75
C GLU A 81 27.18 9.67 12.14
N ILE A 82 25.94 9.74 12.61
CA ILE A 82 24.98 10.77 12.22
C ILE A 82 25.37 12.09 12.88
N LEU A 83 25.83 13.04 12.06
CA LEU A 83 26.33 14.34 12.51
C LEU A 83 25.20 15.35 12.70
N GLY A 84 24.08 15.15 12.02
CA GLY A 84 22.85 15.90 12.19
C GLY A 84 21.69 15.33 11.39
N ALA A 85 20.48 15.66 11.83
CA ALA A 85 19.23 15.21 11.24
C ALA A 85 18.19 16.35 11.22
N ASP A 86 17.41 16.42 10.14
CA ASP A 86 16.42 17.47 9.94
C ASP A 86 15.10 16.87 9.47
N ILE A 87 14.20 16.56 10.40
CA ILE A 87 12.94 15.88 10.09
C ILE A 87 11.90 16.90 9.68
N MET A 88 11.34 16.77 8.48
CA MET A 88 10.25 17.61 7.99
C MET A 88 8.93 16.84 8.07
N LEU A 89 7.94 17.42 8.74
CA LEU A 89 6.56 16.94 8.82
C LEU A 89 5.67 17.89 8.00
N GLU A 90 5.00 17.39 6.96
CA GLU A 90 4.13 18.22 6.13
C GLU A 90 2.68 18.20 6.61
N TYR A 91 2.13 19.40 6.79
CA TYR A 91 0.75 19.64 7.22
C TYR A 91 -0.26 18.92 6.31
N GLY A 92 0.02 18.87 5.00
CA GLY A 92 -0.85 18.21 4.01
C GLY A 92 -1.11 16.72 4.30
N GLY A 93 -0.09 16.00 4.80
CA GLY A 93 -0.22 14.59 5.20
C GLY A 93 -1.10 14.40 6.43
N MET A 94 -1.24 15.43 7.27
CA MET A 94 -1.97 15.37 8.56
C MET A 94 -3.42 15.82 8.45
N VAL A 95 -3.74 16.77 7.58
CA VAL A 95 -5.11 17.30 7.45
C VAL A 95 -5.83 16.88 6.17
N GLY A 96 -5.21 16.05 5.32
CA GLY A 96 -5.81 15.60 4.07
C GLY A 96 -6.22 16.74 3.12
N ARG A 97 -5.66 17.95 3.31
CA ARG A 97 -5.97 19.14 2.49
C ARG A 97 -5.21 19.04 1.17
N LEU A 98 -5.70 18.18 0.29
CA LEU A 98 -5.16 18.04 -1.04
C LEU A 98 -5.76 19.14 -1.94
N TRP A 99 -4.97 20.17 -2.22
CA TRP A 99 -5.34 21.32 -3.07
C TRP A 99 -5.20 21.04 -4.58
N ARG A 100 -5.07 19.78 -5.01
CA ARG A 100 -4.77 19.43 -6.40
C ARG A 100 -6.03 19.08 -7.17
N PHE A 101 -6.19 19.68 -8.35
CA PHE A 101 -7.25 19.34 -9.31
C PHE A 101 -7.20 17.84 -9.69
N ASP A 102 -5.99 17.30 -9.91
CA ASP A 102 -5.76 15.88 -10.21
C ASP A 102 -6.14 14.96 -9.03
N VAL A 103 -6.02 15.46 -7.80
CA VAL A 103 -6.49 14.73 -6.62
C VAL A 103 -8.01 14.62 -6.61
N PHE A 104 -8.80 15.54 -7.16
CA PHE A 104 -10.26 15.36 -7.10
C PHE A 104 -10.81 14.36 -8.13
N THR A 105 -10.03 13.98 -9.14
CA THR A 105 -10.42 12.99 -10.16
C THR A 105 -9.70 11.65 -9.99
N GLU A 106 -8.46 11.68 -9.49
CA GLU A 106 -7.61 10.51 -9.25
C GLU A 106 -7.42 10.19 -7.76
N ALA A 107 -8.05 10.94 -6.82
CA ALA A 107 -7.92 10.73 -5.37
C ALA A 107 -8.01 9.25 -5.02
N GLY A 108 -7.02 8.78 -4.29
CA GLY A 108 -6.97 7.42 -3.79
C GLY A 108 -6.51 6.34 -4.79
N MET A 109 -6.11 6.70 -6.01
CA MET A 109 -5.48 5.81 -7.00
C MET A 109 -4.02 6.20 -7.27
N LEU A 110 -3.28 6.54 -6.21
CA LEU A 110 -1.90 7.02 -6.29
C LEU A 110 -0.96 5.98 -6.89
N GLU A 111 -1.35 4.72 -6.87
CA GLU A 111 -0.50 3.62 -7.25
C GLU A 111 -0.26 3.53 -8.76
N ALA A 112 -1.12 4.17 -9.57
CA ALA A 112 -0.80 4.38 -10.99
C ALA A 112 0.40 5.32 -11.16
N GLY A 113 0.46 6.41 -10.37
CA GLY A 113 1.62 7.29 -10.32
C GLY A 113 2.86 6.59 -9.76
N MET A 114 2.71 5.72 -8.76
CA MET A 114 3.81 4.91 -8.23
C MET A 114 4.32 3.88 -9.26
N ASP A 115 3.42 3.26 -10.03
CA ASP A 115 3.77 2.36 -11.13
C ASP A 115 4.57 3.10 -12.22
N GLU A 116 4.22 4.35 -12.53
CA GLU A 116 4.96 5.19 -13.48
C GLU A 116 6.33 5.61 -12.94
N GLU A 117 6.43 6.03 -11.68
CA GLU A 117 7.69 6.36 -11.01
C GLU A 117 8.63 5.14 -10.97
N ASP A 118 8.09 3.95 -10.68
CA ASP A 118 8.87 2.71 -10.66
C ASP A 118 9.30 2.25 -12.05
N ALA A 119 8.48 2.45 -13.08
CA ALA A 119 8.87 2.18 -14.46
C ALA A 119 10.01 3.10 -14.91
N GLN A 120 9.99 4.38 -14.49
CA GLN A 120 11.11 5.31 -14.70
C GLN A 120 12.36 4.85 -13.94
N LEU A 121 12.20 4.42 -12.69
CA LEU A 121 13.30 3.87 -11.90
C LEU A 121 13.93 2.62 -12.53
N GLU A 122 13.12 1.69 -13.03
CA GLU A 122 13.61 0.49 -13.73
C GLU A 122 14.42 0.90 -14.96
N ALA A 123 13.93 1.85 -15.75
CA ALA A 123 14.66 2.39 -16.90
C ALA A 123 15.99 3.07 -16.50
N GLU A 124 16.03 3.77 -15.36
CA GLU A 124 17.27 4.36 -14.84
C GLU A 124 18.26 3.30 -14.34
N LEU A 125 17.79 2.26 -13.66
CA LEU A 125 18.62 1.15 -13.18
C LEU A 125 19.21 0.32 -14.34
N GLU A 126 18.52 0.26 -15.48
CA GLU A 126 19.07 -0.31 -16.71
C GLU A 126 20.19 0.57 -17.31
N ALA A 127 20.17 1.89 -17.05
CA ALA A 127 21.07 2.87 -17.65
C ALA A 127 22.25 3.30 -16.74
N ARG A 128 22.12 3.19 -15.41
CA ARG A 128 23.06 3.70 -14.40
C ARG A 128 23.43 2.63 -13.37
N PRO A 129 24.59 2.74 -12.68
CA PRO A 129 24.95 1.81 -11.62
C PRO A 129 23.91 1.81 -10.48
N ALA A 130 23.45 0.63 -10.09
CA ALA A 130 22.42 0.46 -9.06
C ALA A 130 22.75 1.19 -7.74
N ARG A 131 24.03 1.26 -7.37
CA ARG A 131 24.48 1.96 -6.15
C ARG A 131 24.22 3.47 -6.18
N GLU A 132 24.37 4.09 -7.35
CA GLU A 132 24.16 5.53 -7.52
C GLU A 132 22.67 5.86 -7.43
N VAL A 133 21.85 5.10 -8.16
CA VAL A 133 20.39 5.23 -8.14
C VAL A 133 19.82 4.93 -6.75
N LEU A 134 20.30 3.88 -6.08
CA LEU A 134 19.85 3.51 -4.74
C LEU A 134 20.15 4.60 -3.70
N ALA A 135 21.32 5.26 -3.79
CA ALA A 135 21.64 6.37 -2.89
C ALA A 135 20.68 7.56 -3.05
N GLU A 136 20.18 7.81 -4.27
CA GLU A 136 19.13 8.81 -4.52
C GLU A 136 17.76 8.35 -3.97
N GLN A 137 17.47 7.05 -4.06
CA GLN A 137 16.20 6.46 -3.61
C GLN A 137 16.09 6.36 -2.08
N MET A 138 17.19 6.17 -1.35
CA MET A 138 17.18 6.13 0.13
C MET A 138 16.63 7.41 0.78
N ASN A 139 16.57 8.50 0.01
CA ASN A 139 16.00 9.77 0.45
C ASN A 139 14.53 9.95 0.05
N ARG A 140 13.88 8.97 -0.57
CA ARG A 140 12.46 9.04 -0.93
C ARG A 140 11.65 8.32 0.13
N CYS A 141 10.74 9.06 0.78
CA CYS A 141 9.80 8.50 1.72
C CYS A 141 8.37 8.88 1.31
N HIS A 142 7.51 7.87 1.16
CA HIS A 142 6.09 8.05 0.85
C HIS A 142 5.18 7.80 2.07
N ALA A 143 5.74 7.54 3.26
CA ALA A 143 4.99 7.21 4.48
C ALA A 143 3.87 8.22 4.75
N GLY A 144 4.19 9.51 4.76
CA GLY A 144 3.17 10.53 5.02
C GLY A 144 2.07 10.61 3.95
N ALA A 145 2.36 10.25 2.69
CA ALA A 145 1.37 10.28 1.61
C ALA A 145 0.39 9.11 1.75
N VAL A 146 0.93 7.92 2.05
CA VAL A 146 0.19 6.71 2.42
C VAL A 146 -0.69 6.99 3.64
N MET A 147 -0.12 7.54 4.71
CA MET A 147 -0.84 7.88 5.94
C MET A 147 -1.89 8.97 5.72
N GLY A 148 -1.62 9.96 4.88
CA GLY A 148 -2.60 10.99 4.52
C GLY A 148 -3.81 10.41 3.81
N ARG A 149 -3.62 9.40 2.94
CA ARG A 149 -4.72 8.67 2.30
C ARG A 149 -5.53 7.86 3.31
N ASN A 150 -4.85 7.11 4.16
CA ASN A 150 -5.50 6.36 5.24
C ASN A 150 -6.28 7.30 6.18
N SER A 151 -5.77 8.52 6.40
CA SER A 151 -6.46 9.54 7.21
C SER A 151 -7.72 10.08 6.55
N LEU A 152 -7.75 10.20 5.22
CA LEU A 152 -8.97 10.58 4.48
C LEU A 152 -10.06 9.51 4.59
N LEU A 153 -9.66 8.24 4.47
CA LEU A 153 -10.55 7.11 4.69
C LEU A 153 -11.07 7.09 6.14
N ALA A 154 -10.18 7.24 7.12
CA ALA A 154 -10.54 7.29 8.53
C ALA A 154 -11.50 8.45 8.80
N ALA A 155 -11.23 9.64 8.28
CA ALA A 155 -12.13 10.79 8.41
C ALA A 155 -13.51 10.50 7.82
N ALA A 156 -13.58 9.79 6.68
CA ALA A 156 -14.84 9.39 6.08
C ALA A 156 -15.61 8.43 7.00
N ALA A 157 -14.93 7.40 7.51
CA ALA A 157 -15.52 6.36 8.35
C ALA A 157 -15.91 6.88 9.74
N MET A 158 -15.04 7.63 10.42
CA MET A 158 -15.28 8.23 11.74
C MET A 158 -16.52 9.14 11.73
N ARG A 159 -16.71 9.94 10.67
CA ARG A 159 -17.90 10.79 10.55
C ARG A 159 -19.17 9.96 10.36
N SER A 160 -19.12 8.89 9.58
CA SER A 160 -20.26 7.98 9.41
C SER A 160 -20.60 7.22 10.69
N TYR A 161 -19.59 6.83 11.46
CA TYR A 161 -19.74 6.15 12.75
C TYR A 161 -19.94 7.11 13.94
N LYS A 162 -19.93 8.43 13.70
CA LYS A 162 -20.19 9.49 14.68
C LYS A 162 -19.23 9.42 15.87
N PHE A 163 -17.94 9.28 15.58
CA PHE A 163 -16.90 9.32 16.59
C PHE A 163 -16.94 10.64 17.37
N ASN A 164 -16.60 10.56 18.65
CA ASN A 164 -16.53 11.69 19.56
C ASN A 164 -15.14 12.35 19.56
N ASP A 165 -15.02 13.49 20.24
CA ASP A 165 -13.78 14.27 20.27
C ASP A 165 -12.57 13.50 20.84
N GLU A 166 -12.78 12.60 21.81
CA GLU A 166 -11.71 11.78 22.40
C GLU A 166 -11.21 10.73 21.40
N GLU A 167 -12.12 10.08 20.67
CA GLU A 167 -11.78 9.10 19.62
C GLU A 167 -11.03 9.78 18.47
N HIS A 168 -11.46 10.98 18.07
CA HIS A 168 -10.76 11.80 17.08
C HIS A 168 -9.36 12.23 17.56
N ALA A 169 -9.23 12.65 18.81
CA ALA A 169 -7.94 13.02 19.39
C ALA A 169 -6.98 11.84 19.46
N GLU A 170 -7.49 10.65 19.80
CA GLU A 170 -6.69 9.42 19.85
C GLU A 170 -6.22 8.98 18.46
N PHE A 171 -7.09 9.07 17.44
CA PHE A 171 -6.69 8.86 16.05
C PHE A 171 -5.55 9.80 15.64
N VAL A 172 -5.71 11.11 15.86
CA VAL A 172 -4.68 12.11 15.53
C VAL A 172 -3.37 11.82 16.27
N ARG A 173 -3.45 11.45 17.55
CA ARG A 173 -2.28 11.10 18.37
C ARG A 173 -1.54 9.91 17.78
N GLN A 174 -2.23 8.81 17.47
CA GLN A 174 -1.61 7.60 16.93
C GLN A 174 -1.02 7.84 15.53
N THR A 175 -1.72 8.59 14.66
CA THR A 175 -1.19 8.98 13.34
C THR A 175 0.09 9.82 13.46
N LEU A 176 0.11 10.83 14.33
CA LEU A 176 1.31 11.64 14.56
C LEU A 176 2.46 10.83 15.17
N HIS A 177 2.16 9.97 16.15
CA HIS A 177 3.17 9.09 16.74
C HIS A 177 3.80 8.20 15.69
N ARG A 178 2.98 7.53 14.87
CA ARG A 178 3.47 6.63 13.82
C ARG A 178 4.38 7.35 12.83
N LEU A 179 3.96 8.51 12.33
CA LEU A 179 4.77 9.29 11.38
C LEU A 179 6.09 9.73 12.00
N VAL A 180 6.05 10.31 13.20
CA VAL A 180 7.25 10.81 13.87
C VAL A 180 8.21 9.68 14.25
N LEU A 181 7.69 8.53 14.70
CA LEU A 181 8.49 7.34 14.97
C LEU A 181 9.22 6.86 13.70
N HIS A 182 8.52 6.83 12.57
CA HIS A 182 9.07 6.45 11.27
C HIS A 182 10.22 7.38 10.84
N GLU A 183 9.99 8.69 10.84
CA GLU A 183 11.01 9.65 10.43
C GLU A 183 12.23 9.64 11.38
N VAL A 184 12.00 9.52 12.69
CA VAL A 184 13.12 9.36 13.64
C VAL A 184 13.87 8.06 13.41
N GLY A 185 13.19 6.97 13.03
CA GLY A 185 13.83 5.70 12.68
C GLY A 185 14.85 5.85 11.54
N HIS A 186 14.55 6.63 10.51
CA HIS A 186 15.54 6.99 9.48
C HIS A 186 16.74 7.71 10.05
N THR A 187 16.52 8.65 10.99
CA THR A 187 17.61 9.35 11.69
C THR A 187 18.35 8.49 12.71
N LEU A 188 17.92 7.24 12.93
CA LEU A 188 18.63 6.23 13.70
C LEU A 188 19.32 5.19 12.78
N GLY A 189 19.29 5.40 11.46
CA GLY A 189 19.97 4.56 10.47
C GLY A 189 19.13 3.42 9.92
N MET A 190 17.81 3.44 10.13
CA MET A 190 16.92 2.38 9.66
C MET A 190 16.41 2.64 8.25
N SER A 191 16.38 1.59 7.42
CA SER A 191 15.66 1.58 6.14
C SER A 191 14.18 1.28 6.37
N HIS A 192 13.37 1.45 5.33
CA HIS A 192 12.02 0.88 5.33
C HIS A 192 12.04 -0.63 5.59
N ASN A 193 10.96 -1.12 6.21
CA ASN A 193 10.67 -2.54 6.37
C ASN A 193 9.21 -2.78 6.00
N MET A 194 8.97 -3.17 4.75
CA MET A 194 7.65 -3.44 4.19
C MET A 194 7.12 -4.86 4.47
N HIS A 195 7.80 -5.61 5.37
CA HIS A 195 7.36 -6.93 5.85
C HIS A 195 6.74 -6.88 7.25
N ALA A 196 6.70 -5.71 7.86
CA ALA A 196 6.31 -5.57 9.25
C ALA A 196 4.82 -5.85 9.49
N SER A 197 3.97 -5.67 8.49
CA SER A 197 2.51 -5.68 8.59
C SER A 197 1.88 -7.08 8.77
N THR A 198 2.67 -8.15 8.73
CA THR A 198 2.18 -9.55 8.69
C THR A 198 2.18 -10.28 10.04
N MET A 199 2.26 -9.56 11.17
CA MET A 199 2.39 -10.18 12.50
C MET A 199 1.11 -10.83 13.02
N LEU A 200 -0.03 -10.14 12.87
CA LEU A 200 -1.30 -10.51 13.50
C LEU A 200 -2.30 -10.95 12.44
N SER A 201 -3.12 -11.95 12.75
CA SER A 201 -4.28 -12.30 11.92
C SER A 201 -5.39 -11.23 12.01
N PRO A 202 -6.40 -11.23 11.10
CA PRO A 202 -7.50 -10.27 11.16
C PRO A 202 -8.27 -10.33 12.49
N GLU A 203 -8.39 -11.52 13.08
CA GLU A 203 -9.07 -11.70 14.38
C GLU A 203 -8.21 -11.21 15.55
N GLU A 204 -6.89 -11.37 15.48
CA GLU A 204 -5.97 -10.85 16.51
C GLU A 204 -5.88 -9.31 16.49
N LEU A 205 -6.07 -8.68 15.33
CA LEU A 205 -6.15 -7.21 15.22
C LEU A 205 -7.38 -6.63 15.95
N LYS A 206 -8.41 -7.45 16.17
CA LYS A 206 -9.63 -7.11 16.94
C LYS A 206 -9.48 -7.42 18.44
N ASP A 207 -8.39 -8.07 18.85
CA ASP A 207 -8.09 -8.36 20.25
C ASP A 207 -7.10 -7.32 20.82
N ALA A 208 -7.60 -6.44 21.68
CA ALA A 208 -6.81 -5.39 22.30
C ALA A 208 -5.63 -5.92 23.13
N ALA A 209 -5.73 -7.12 23.72
CA ALA A 209 -4.64 -7.73 24.48
C ALA A 209 -3.52 -8.23 23.55
N LYS A 210 -3.89 -8.80 22.40
CA LYS A 210 -2.94 -9.22 21.36
C LYS A 210 -2.20 -8.03 20.77
N VAL A 211 -2.94 -6.98 20.39
CA VAL A 211 -2.36 -5.74 19.89
C VAL A 211 -1.45 -5.06 20.93
N ALA A 212 -1.77 -5.17 22.22
CA ALA A 212 -0.95 -4.58 23.29
C ALA A 212 0.37 -5.31 23.55
N GLU A 213 0.49 -6.60 23.21
CA GLU A 213 1.67 -7.43 23.50
C GLU A 213 2.91 -6.94 22.73
N HIS A 214 2.78 -6.78 21.42
CA HIS A 214 3.89 -6.41 20.54
C HIS A 214 3.58 -5.28 19.54
N GLY A 215 2.35 -4.78 19.51
CA GLY A 215 1.88 -3.92 18.43
C GLY A 215 1.29 -4.72 17.27
N MET A 216 0.96 -4.03 16.18
CA MET A 216 0.37 -4.61 14.97
C MET A 216 1.41 -4.87 13.89
N CYS A 217 2.45 -4.05 13.82
CA CYS A 217 3.59 -4.17 12.92
C CYS A 217 4.87 -4.46 13.70
N ASN A 218 5.77 -5.25 13.10
CA ASN A 218 7.06 -5.53 13.75
C ASN A 218 8.01 -4.33 13.79
N SER A 219 7.74 -3.33 12.95
CA SER A 219 8.56 -2.16 12.72
C SER A 219 7.71 -0.92 12.43
N VAL A 220 8.17 0.23 12.93
CA VAL A 220 7.63 1.54 12.55
C VAL A 220 8.00 1.97 11.14
N MET A 221 8.94 1.26 10.50
CA MET A 221 9.49 1.56 9.17
C MET A 221 8.64 1.04 7.98
N GLU A 222 7.44 0.56 8.28
CA GLU A 222 6.44 0.01 7.34
C GLU A 222 5.42 1.08 6.90
N TYR A 223 4.77 0.87 5.74
CA TYR A 223 3.66 1.67 5.23
C TYR A 223 2.33 0.89 5.29
N PRO A 224 1.79 0.59 6.49
CA PRO A 224 0.68 -0.34 6.62
C PRO A 224 -0.66 0.28 6.21
N ALA A 225 -1.67 -0.57 6.01
CA ALA A 225 -3.05 -0.14 6.08
C ALA A 225 -3.36 0.50 7.45
N ILE A 226 -4.33 1.42 7.49
CA ILE A 226 -4.90 1.81 8.79
C ILE A 226 -5.74 0.66 9.34
N ASN A 227 -5.57 0.36 10.63
CA ASN A 227 -6.46 -0.55 11.34
C ASN A 227 -7.76 0.17 11.72
N PHE A 228 -8.71 0.20 10.78
CA PHE A 228 -10.04 0.73 11.04
C PHE A 228 -11.04 -0.43 10.97
N ALA A 229 -11.59 -0.81 12.12
CA ALA A 229 -12.46 -1.97 12.23
C ALA A 229 -13.77 -1.73 11.46
N ARG A 230 -14.27 -2.79 10.80
CA ARG A 230 -15.59 -2.74 10.17
C ARG A 230 -16.68 -2.45 11.20
N ASN A 231 -16.63 -3.15 12.33
CA ASN A 231 -17.47 -2.92 13.50
C ASN A 231 -16.76 -1.98 14.49
N PRO A 232 -17.32 -0.82 14.85
CA PRO A 232 -16.73 0.10 15.83
C PRO A 232 -16.45 -0.54 17.19
N GLU A 233 -17.25 -1.53 17.60
CA GLU A 233 -17.08 -2.22 18.90
C GLU A 233 -15.82 -3.10 18.94
N GLU A 234 -15.27 -3.45 17.77
CA GLU A 234 -14.05 -4.25 17.61
C GLU A 234 -12.80 -3.37 17.40
N GLN A 235 -12.95 -2.05 17.46
CA GLN A 235 -11.84 -1.12 17.23
C GLN A 235 -10.78 -1.23 18.34
N THR A 236 -9.57 -1.61 17.96
CA THR A 236 -8.38 -1.57 18.83
C THR A 236 -7.58 -0.28 18.56
N ARG A 237 -6.30 -0.37 18.19
CA ARG A 237 -5.49 0.79 17.77
C ARG A 237 -5.69 1.07 16.28
N PHE A 238 -5.65 2.32 15.86
CA PHE A 238 -5.57 2.71 14.45
C PHE A 238 -4.16 2.50 13.86
N TYR A 239 -3.13 2.80 14.66
CA TYR A 239 -1.72 2.64 14.31
C TYR A 239 -0.88 2.23 15.52
N ASP A 240 0.26 1.60 15.25
CA ASP A 240 1.29 1.45 16.28
C ASP A 240 1.83 2.81 16.69
N ASP A 241 1.94 2.98 17.99
CA ASP A 241 2.34 4.23 18.60
C ASP A 241 3.68 4.12 19.34
N SER A 242 4.44 3.03 19.13
CA SER A 242 5.72 2.72 19.78
C SER A 242 6.60 1.84 18.87
N PRO A 243 7.94 1.78 19.05
CA PRO A 243 8.80 0.87 18.29
C PRO A 243 8.45 -0.62 18.48
N GLY A 244 8.42 -1.36 17.38
CA GLY A 244 8.10 -2.79 17.35
C GLY A 244 9.31 -3.69 17.69
N PRO A 245 9.12 -5.02 17.73
CA PRO A 245 10.19 -5.99 17.98
C PRO A 245 11.40 -5.86 17.04
N TYR A 246 11.18 -5.69 15.74
CA TYR A 246 12.25 -5.51 14.76
C TYR A 246 13.05 -4.23 15.01
N ASP A 247 12.36 -3.13 15.31
CA ASP A 247 13.02 -1.86 15.62
C ASP A 247 13.95 -1.98 16.83
N LYS A 248 13.46 -2.62 17.89
CA LYS A 248 14.24 -2.85 19.12
C LYS A 248 15.46 -3.72 18.85
N TRP A 249 15.33 -4.73 17.98
CA TRP A 249 16.43 -5.61 17.60
C TRP A 249 17.50 -4.89 16.77
N VAL A 250 17.10 -4.03 15.82
CA VAL A 250 18.04 -3.21 15.06
C VAL A 250 18.76 -2.20 15.97
N ILE A 251 18.07 -1.61 16.94
CA ILE A 251 18.70 -0.73 17.94
C ILE A 251 19.65 -1.53 18.85
N GLU A 252 19.28 -2.73 19.28
CA GLU A 252 20.18 -3.64 20.01
C GLU A 252 21.45 -3.89 19.20
N TYR A 253 21.35 -4.21 17.91
CA TYR A 253 22.49 -4.45 17.05
C TYR A 253 23.37 -3.20 16.85
N GLY A 254 22.76 -2.06 16.51
CA GLY A 254 23.48 -0.85 16.11
C GLY A 254 23.99 0.03 17.25
N TYR A 255 23.38 -0.03 18.44
CA TYR A 255 23.63 0.93 19.51
C TYR A 255 24.00 0.32 20.87
N SER A 256 23.96 -1.01 21.03
CA SER A 256 24.48 -1.63 22.25
C SER A 256 26.00 -1.45 22.38
N VAL A 257 26.48 -1.43 23.62
CA VAL A 257 27.91 -1.23 23.90
C VAL A 257 28.69 -2.48 23.48
N GLY A 258 29.64 -2.31 22.56
CA GLY A 258 30.55 -3.37 22.14
C GLY A 258 31.55 -3.75 23.22
N LEU A 259 32.10 -4.96 23.12
CA LEU A 259 33.14 -5.48 24.00
C LEU A 259 34.54 -5.09 23.49
N GLU A 260 35.51 -4.98 24.41
CA GLU A 260 36.89 -4.61 24.05
C GLU A 260 37.63 -5.76 23.35
N ASP A 261 37.26 -7.01 23.62
CA ASP A 261 37.85 -8.19 22.99
C ASP A 261 37.11 -8.54 21.70
N ASP A 262 37.84 -8.56 20.58
CA ASP A 262 37.28 -8.79 19.25
C ASP A 262 36.56 -10.15 19.12
N VAL A 263 37.02 -11.19 19.85
CA VAL A 263 36.42 -12.53 19.77
C VAL A 263 35.11 -12.58 20.56
N GLU A 264 35.10 -11.97 21.75
CA GLU A 264 33.87 -11.84 22.53
C GLU A 264 32.85 -10.93 21.84
N GLU A 265 33.31 -9.86 21.17
CA GLU A 265 32.45 -8.97 20.38
C GLU A 265 31.83 -9.67 19.18
N ASP A 266 32.62 -10.44 18.42
CA ASP A 266 32.11 -11.22 17.28
C ASP A 266 31.07 -12.25 17.73
N ALA A 267 31.31 -12.92 18.86
CA ALA A 267 30.35 -13.84 19.46
C ALA A 267 29.06 -13.13 19.91
N ARG A 268 29.17 -11.93 20.50
CA ARG A 268 28.03 -11.10 20.92
C ARG A 268 27.19 -10.67 19.71
N LEU A 269 27.81 -10.12 18.67
CA LEU A 269 27.12 -9.70 17.45
C LEU A 269 26.47 -10.89 16.74
N SER A 270 27.16 -12.04 16.67
CA SER A 270 26.61 -13.27 16.12
C SER A 270 25.37 -13.75 16.88
N ALA A 271 25.38 -13.65 18.21
CA ALA A 271 24.21 -13.99 19.03
C ALA A 271 23.02 -13.08 18.72
N ILE A 272 23.23 -11.76 18.58
CA ILE A 272 22.18 -10.81 18.18
C ILE A 272 21.66 -11.17 16.78
N LEU A 273 22.55 -11.37 15.80
CA LEU A 273 22.18 -11.63 14.40
C LEU A 273 21.49 -12.97 14.19
N SER A 274 21.75 -13.97 15.03
CA SER A 274 21.12 -15.30 14.97
C SER A 274 19.59 -15.27 15.10
N LYS A 275 19.04 -14.19 15.69
CA LYS A 275 17.59 -13.97 15.82
C LYS A 275 16.91 -13.62 14.48
N SER A 276 17.66 -13.43 13.39
CA SER A 276 17.14 -13.00 12.08
C SER A 276 16.07 -13.91 11.46
N THR A 277 15.90 -15.13 11.95
CA THR A 277 14.84 -16.07 11.53
C THR A 277 13.59 -16.01 12.40
N ASP A 278 13.56 -15.20 13.46
CA ASP A 278 12.38 -15.02 14.30
C ASP A 278 11.22 -14.45 13.48
N PRO A 279 10.00 -15.03 13.53
CA PRO A 279 8.83 -14.48 12.85
C PRO A 279 8.50 -13.03 13.23
N LEU A 280 8.92 -12.55 14.40
CA LEU A 280 8.75 -11.15 14.81
C LEU A 280 9.82 -10.21 14.24
N LEU A 281 10.85 -10.72 13.57
CA LEU A 281 11.99 -9.94 13.08
C LEU A 281 12.13 -10.00 11.55
N GLN A 282 11.05 -10.33 10.85
CA GLN A 282 11.04 -10.37 9.39
C GLN A 282 11.33 -9.00 8.76
N PHE A 283 12.03 -9.04 7.62
CA PHE A 283 12.51 -7.86 6.92
C PHE A 283 12.38 -7.98 5.40
N GLY A 284 11.87 -6.91 4.79
CA GLY A 284 11.94 -6.66 3.35
C GLY A 284 11.91 -5.16 3.09
N ASN A 285 12.79 -4.64 2.26
CA ASN A 285 12.87 -3.20 2.00
C ASN A 285 12.33 -2.85 0.60
N ASP A 286 12.52 -1.60 0.18
CA ASP A 286 12.06 -1.09 -1.11
C ASP A 286 12.53 -1.92 -2.33
N ALA A 287 13.64 -2.66 -2.22
CA ALA A 287 14.10 -3.52 -3.31
C ALA A 287 13.20 -4.75 -3.54
N ASP A 288 12.56 -5.23 -2.47
CA ASP A 288 11.71 -6.42 -2.46
C ASP A 288 10.22 -6.10 -2.55
N ASP A 289 9.86 -4.85 -2.29
CA ASP A 289 8.50 -4.33 -2.22
C ASP A 289 7.67 -4.58 -3.50
N MET A 290 6.50 -5.20 -3.31
CA MET A 290 5.52 -5.52 -4.34
C MET A 290 4.46 -4.44 -4.58
N ARG A 291 4.63 -3.21 -4.08
CA ARG A 291 3.67 -2.10 -4.24
C ARG A 291 3.28 -1.85 -5.71
N SER A 292 4.20 -2.11 -6.62
CA SER A 292 4.04 -1.83 -8.05
C SER A 292 3.83 -3.08 -8.91
N THR A 293 3.19 -2.87 -10.04
CA THR A 293 2.80 -3.92 -10.98
C THR A 293 4.00 -4.72 -11.48
N GLY A 294 4.02 -6.03 -11.22
CA GLY A 294 5.09 -6.94 -11.68
C GLY A 294 6.45 -6.77 -10.99
N ARG A 295 6.56 -5.94 -9.94
CA ARG A 295 7.76 -5.76 -9.11
C ARG A 295 7.73 -6.71 -7.91
N GLY A 296 8.92 -7.05 -7.40
CA GLY A 296 9.11 -7.93 -6.25
C GLY A 296 8.62 -9.35 -6.50
N ILE A 297 8.80 -10.23 -5.52
CA ILE A 297 8.29 -11.61 -5.58
C ILE A 297 7.59 -12.04 -4.29
N ASN A 298 7.99 -11.49 -3.14
CA ASN A 298 7.45 -11.88 -1.84
C ASN A 298 6.23 -11.02 -1.50
N PRO A 299 5.01 -11.59 -1.47
CA PRO A 299 3.80 -10.80 -1.24
C PRO A 299 3.64 -10.31 0.19
N ASP A 300 4.46 -10.84 1.11
CA ASP A 300 4.53 -10.36 2.48
C ASP A 300 5.39 -9.08 2.59
N VAL A 301 6.06 -8.66 1.51
CA VAL A 301 6.79 -7.38 1.41
C VAL A 301 6.00 -6.42 0.54
N ASN A 302 5.08 -5.69 1.16
CA ASN A 302 4.10 -4.87 0.46
C ASN A 302 3.59 -3.74 1.35
N ILE A 303 2.88 -2.78 0.75
CA ILE A 303 2.30 -1.64 1.45
C ILE A 303 0.77 -1.73 1.44
N TYR A 304 0.12 -0.97 2.32
CA TYR A 304 -1.34 -0.93 2.48
C TYR A 304 -2.00 -2.27 2.86
N ASP A 305 -1.24 -3.23 3.37
CA ASP A 305 -1.73 -4.39 4.10
C ASP A 305 -1.48 -4.25 5.61
N LEU A 306 -2.18 -5.07 6.39
CA LEU A 306 -2.04 -5.16 7.83
C LEU A 306 -2.68 -6.47 8.30
N SER A 307 -2.04 -7.60 8.03
CA SER A 307 -2.46 -8.92 8.52
C SER A 307 -1.52 -10.02 8.03
N SER A 308 -1.41 -11.12 8.79
CA SER A 308 -0.83 -12.38 8.33
C SER A 308 -1.68 -13.10 7.26
N ASP A 309 -2.96 -12.72 7.14
CA ASP A 309 -3.85 -13.03 6.02
C ASP A 309 -4.29 -11.72 5.34
N PRO A 310 -3.49 -11.22 4.38
CA PRO A 310 -3.76 -9.94 3.72
C PRO A 310 -4.99 -9.99 2.81
N VAL A 311 -5.40 -11.17 2.32
CA VAL A 311 -6.58 -11.31 1.47
C VAL A 311 -7.86 -11.18 2.30
N ALA A 312 -7.93 -11.87 3.45
CA ALA A 312 -9.06 -11.75 4.36
C ALA A 312 -9.19 -10.32 4.90
N TYR A 313 -8.07 -9.70 5.30
CA TYR A 313 -8.08 -8.32 5.73
C TYR A 313 -8.57 -7.39 4.61
N ALA A 314 -7.98 -7.46 3.41
CA ALA A 314 -8.39 -6.65 2.26
C ALA A 314 -9.88 -6.85 1.88
N ALA A 315 -10.42 -8.05 2.04
CA ALA A 315 -11.83 -8.34 1.84
C ALA A 315 -12.71 -7.62 2.87
N GLU A 316 -12.35 -7.67 4.15
CA GLU A 316 -13.06 -6.93 5.21
C GLU A 316 -13.02 -5.40 4.95
N ARG A 317 -11.92 -4.89 4.37
CA ARG A 317 -11.81 -3.49 3.96
C ARG A 317 -12.74 -3.12 2.81
N CYS A 318 -12.86 -3.98 1.80
CA CYS A 318 -13.83 -3.79 0.71
C CYS A 318 -15.26 -3.76 1.25
N GLU A 319 -15.55 -4.62 2.23
CA GLU A 319 -16.83 -4.66 2.93
C GLU A 319 -17.09 -3.41 3.78
N LEU A 320 -16.11 -2.91 4.53
CA LEU A 320 -16.20 -1.62 5.23
C LEU A 320 -16.57 -0.49 4.25
N VAL A 321 -15.93 -0.43 3.08
CA VAL A 321 -16.25 0.57 2.06
C VAL A 321 -17.69 0.39 1.55
N ASN A 322 -18.11 -0.85 1.28
CA ASN A 322 -19.48 -1.15 0.83
C ASN A 322 -20.54 -0.74 1.86
N ASP A 323 -20.25 -0.87 3.15
CA ASP A 323 -21.16 -0.45 4.23
C ASP A 323 -21.23 1.08 4.36
N LEU A 324 -20.10 1.77 4.15
CA LEU A 324 -20.02 3.23 4.29
C LEU A 324 -20.64 3.98 3.10
N LEU A 325 -20.41 3.52 1.87
CA LEU A 325 -20.82 4.21 0.64
C LEU A 325 -22.29 4.63 0.59
N PRO A 326 -23.28 3.79 0.95
CA PRO A 326 -24.69 4.17 0.93
C PRO A 326 -25.04 5.34 1.88
N SER A 327 -24.27 5.51 2.97
CA SER A 327 -24.56 6.49 4.02
C SER A 327 -23.91 7.87 3.80
N ILE A 328 -22.95 8.01 2.86
CA ILE A 328 -22.13 9.23 2.80
C ILE A 328 -22.92 10.47 2.39
N VAL A 329 -24.00 10.35 1.62
CA VAL A 329 -24.84 11.52 1.32
C VAL A 329 -25.51 12.04 2.58
N GLU A 330 -26.12 11.15 3.38
CA GLU A 330 -26.77 11.50 4.64
C GLU A 330 -25.78 12.09 5.65
N ASN A 331 -24.57 11.53 5.73
CA ASN A 331 -23.58 11.94 6.72
C ASN A 331 -22.82 13.22 6.33
N PHE A 332 -22.66 13.51 5.03
CA PHE A 332 -21.79 14.58 4.55
C PHE A 332 -22.50 15.79 3.93
N ALA A 333 -23.73 15.63 3.42
CA ALA A 333 -24.47 16.72 2.77
C ALA A 333 -25.19 17.70 3.74
N PRO A 334 -25.68 17.30 4.93
CA PRO A 334 -26.37 18.23 5.81
C PRO A 334 -25.45 19.34 6.33
N GLY A 335 -25.93 20.59 6.29
CA GLY A 335 -25.27 21.74 6.91
C GLY A 335 -24.03 22.26 6.18
N VAL A 336 -23.77 21.83 4.94
CA VAL A 336 -22.66 22.32 4.11
C VAL A 336 -23.15 23.05 2.85
N ASP A 337 -22.36 23.99 2.35
CA ASP A 337 -22.71 24.84 1.20
C ASP A 337 -22.54 24.15 -0.18
N SER A 338 -21.97 22.94 -0.21
CA SER A 338 -21.74 22.19 -1.45
C SER A 338 -21.56 20.69 -1.21
N HIS A 339 -21.74 19.86 -2.25
CA HIS A 339 -21.49 18.41 -2.20
C HIS A 339 -20.00 18.03 -2.19
N GLN A 340 -19.07 18.98 -2.07
CA GLN A 340 -17.63 18.69 -2.14
C GLN A 340 -17.15 17.69 -1.07
N GLU A 341 -17.76 17.70 0.12
CA GLU A 341 -17.43 16.75 1.17
C GLU A 341 -17.93 15.32 0.85
N VAL A 342 -19.09 15.20 0.20
CA VAL A 342 -19.60 13.92 -0.34
C VAL A 342 -18.62 13.39 -1.39
N VAL A 343 -18.17 14.26 -2.30
CA VAL A 343 -17.19 13.92 -3.34
C VAL A 343 -15.88 13.41 -2.72
N ARG A 344 -15.34 14.11 -1.71
CA ARG A 344 -14.10 13.68 -1.03
C ARG A 344 -14.25 12.33 -0.34
N ALA A 345 -15.35 12.12 0.38
CA ALA A 345 -15.63 10.84 1.02
C ALA A 345 -15.72 9.71 -0.01
N TYR A 346 -16.46 9.92 -1.10
CA TYR A 346 -16.58 8.94 -2.18
C TYR A 346 -15.22 8.55 -2.78
N TYR A 347 -14.36 9.52 -3.08
CA TYR A 347 -13.04 9.22 -3.63
C TYR A 347 -12.09 8.57 -2.64
N ALA A 348 -12.14 8.94 -1.36
CA ALA A 348 -11.36 8.28 -0.31
C ALA A 348 -11.76 6.80 -0.17
N LEU A 349 -13.07 6.53 -0.10
CA LEU A 349 -13.61 5.18 0.04
C LEU A 349 -13.35 4.30 -1.19
N THR A 350 -13.65 4.79 -2.39
CA THR A 350 -13.40 4.01 -3.61
C THR A 350 -11.91 3.85 -3.92
N GLY A 351 -11.07 4.74 -3.41
CA GLY A 351 -9.61 4.63 -3.50
C GLY A 351 -9.09 3.50 -2.63
N GLU A 352 -9.53 3.45 -1.37
CA GLU A 352 -9.25 2.33 -0.48
C GLU A 352 -9.69 1.00 -1.11
N TYR A 353 -10.93 0.94 -1.62
CA TYR A 353 -11.43 -0.28 -2.27
C TYR A 353 -10.47 -0.76 -3.36
N ALA A 354 -10.03 0.14 -4.25
CA ALA A 354 -9.13 -0.18 -5.35
C ALA A 354 -7.75 -0.65 -4.87
N THR A 355 -7.20 -0.05 -3.82
CA THR A 355 -5.95 -0.52 -3.21
C THR A 355 -6.07 -1.94 -2.69
N GLN A 356 -7.16 -2.24 -2.00
CA GLN A 356 -7.36 -3.55 -1.39
C GLN A 356 -7.49 -4.64 -2.47
N LEU A 357 -8.07 -4.31 -3.63
CA LEU A 357 -7.98 -5.18 -4.80
C LEU A 357 -6.53 -5.44 -5.23
N ARG A 358 -5.65 -4.42 -5.23
CA ARG A 358 -4.22 -4.58 -5.58
C ARG A 358 -3.49 -5.45 -4.55
N VAL A 359 -3.76 -5.28 -3.26
CA VAL A 359 -3.21 -6.14 -2.18
C VAL A 359 -3.55 -7.61 -2.45
N MET A 360 -4.81 -7.92 -2.74
CA MET A 360 -5.24 -9.29 -3.06
C MET A 360 -4.47 -9.89 -4.24
N THR A 361 -4.15 -9.08 -5.27
CA THR A 361 -3.41 -9.60 -6.44
C THR A 361 -2.02 -10.11 -6.11
N ARG A 362 -1.37 -9.61 -5.04
CA ARG A 362 0.04 -9.92 -4.76
C ARG A 362 0.26 -11.37 -4.36
N GLN A 363 -0.74 -12.00 -3.74
CA GLN A 363 -0.67 -13.41 -3.37
C GLN A 363 -0.59 -14.33 -4.59
N ILE A 364 -1.20 -13.96 -5.72
CA ILE A 364 -1.22 -14.79 -6.92
C ILE A 364 0.15 -14.77 -7.62
N GLY A 365 0.73 -15.95 -7.79
CA GLY A 365 2.09 -16.10 -8.28
C GLY A 365 3.17 -15.58 -7.34
N GLY A 366 2.84 -15.25 -6.08
CA GLY A 366 3.83 -14.82 -5.09
C GLY A 366 4.81 -15.93 -4.73
N VAL A 367 6.04 -15.55 -4.40
CA VAL A 367 7.13 -16.43 -3.96
C VAL A 367 7.83 -15.79 -2.76
N ARG A 368 7.65 -16.39 -1.58
CA ARG A 368 8.36 -16.00 -0.37
C ARG A 368 9.81 -16.39 -0.48
N TYR A 369 10.72 -15.52 -0.04
CA TYR A 369 12.14 -15.84 0.10
C TYR A 369 12.53 -15.89 1.57
N ASN A 370 13.59 -16.64 1.88
CA ASN A 370 14.27 -16.61 3.17
C ASN A 370 15.78 -16.47 2.95
N ARG A 371 16.37 -15.39 3.49
CA ARG A 371 17.79 -15.05 3.33
C ARG A 371 18.68 -15.58 4.46
N ALA A 372 18.13 -16.38 5.36
CA ALA A 372 18.89 -17.02 6.41
C ALA A 372 19.95 -17.97 5.84
N THR A 373 20.99 -18.23 6.63
CA THR A 373 22.07 -19.13 6.23
C THR A 373 21.55 -20.57 6.07
N PRO A 374 22.22 -21.42 5.27
CA PRO A 374 21.83 -22.83 5.15
C PRO A 374 21.75 -23.56 6.50
N ALA A 375 22.59 -23.18 7.48
CA ALA A 375 22.57 -23.73 8.82
C ALA A 375 21.32 -23.33 9.61
N GLN A 376 20.81 -22.11 9.42
CA GLN A 376 19.58 -21.63 10.06
C GLN A 376 18.30 -22.20 9.41
N LEU A 377 18.36 -22.57 8.13
CA LEU A 377 17.21 -23.11 7.39
C LEU A 377 16.94 -24.59 7.67
N ASP A 378 17.86 -25.32 8.31
CA ASP A 378 17.75 -26.76 8.57
C ASP A 378 17.29 -27.59 7.34
N GLY A 379 17.86 -27.27 6.17
CA GLY A 379 17.54 -27.92 4.90
C GLY A 379 16.27 -27.44 4.20
N ALA A 380 15.55 -26.46 4.75
CA ALA A 380 14.43 -25.81 4.08
C ALA A 380 14.89 -25.05 2.83
N ALA A 381 14.05 -25.05 1.79
CA ALA A 381 14.31 -24.27 0.58
C ALA A 381 14.16 -22.77 0.88
N PRO A 382 15.06 -21.91 0.37
CA PRO A 382 14.97 -20.47 0.59
C PRO A 382 13.89 -19.79 -0.26
N TYR A 383 13.23 -20.51 -1.18
CA TYR A 383 12.09 -20.01 -1.95
C TYR A 383 10.89 -20.91 -1.73
N THR A 384 9.76 -20.32 -1.37
CA THR A 384 8.50 -21.03 -1.15
C THR A 384 7.38 -20.27 -1.86
N PRO A 385 6.78 -20.83 -2.92
CA PRO A 385 5.60 -20.26 -3.55
C PRO A 385 4.45 -20.10 -2.53
N VAL A 386 3.61 -19.09 -2.73
CA VAL A 386 2.36 -18.95 -1.98
C VAL A 386 1.53 -20.23 -2.18
N SER A 387 0.87 -20.71 -1.13
CA SER A 387 0.11 -21.95 -1.23
C SER A 387 -1.01 -21.83 -2.26
N GLU A 388 -1.35 -22.93 -2.95
CA GLU A 388 -2.46 -22.93 -3.90
C GLU A 388 -3.78 -22.50 -3.25
N ALA A 389 -4.00 -22.85 -1.98
CA ALA A 389 -5.17 -22.44 -1.23
C ALA A 389 -5.25 -20.91 -1.09
N ASP A 390 -4.15 -20.26 -0.72
CA ASP A 390 -4.11 -18.80 -0.55
C ASP A 390 -4.23 -18.08 -1.90
N GLN A 391 -3.60 -18.62 -2.96
CA GLN A 391 -3.73 -18.06 -4.31
C GLN A 391 -5.18 -18.17 -4.83
N LYS A 392 -5.85 -19.30 -4.59
CA LYS A 392 -7.27 -19.48 -4.96
C LYS A 392 -8.19 -18.63 -4.10
N ALA A 393 -7.88 -18.43 -2.81
CA ALA A 393 -8.62 -17.50 -1.95
C ALA A 393 -8.51 -16.06 -2.48
N ALA A 394 -7.32 -15.63 -2.91
CA ALA A 394 -7.12 -14.34 -3.57
C ALA A 394 -7.94 -14.22 -4.87
N MET A 395 -7.93 -15.26 -5.71
CA MET A 395 -8.73 -15.29 -6.94
C MET A 395 -10.24 -15.20 -6.64
N GLN A 396 -10.72 -15.90 -5.62
CA GLN A 396 -12.12 -15.86 -5.20
C GLN A 396 -12.52 -14.48 -4.65
N ALA A 397 -11.65 -13.85 -3.86
CA ALA A 397 -11.87 -12.50 -3.37
C ALA A 397 -11.95 -11.49 -4.53
N LEU A 398 -11.02 -11.54 -5.48
CA LEU A 398 -11.05 -10.70 -6.69
C LEU A 398 -12.27 -10.97 -7.57
N SER A 399 -12.67 -12.23 -7.72
CA SER A 399 -13.91 -12.60 -8.42
C SER A 399 -15.14 -11.93 -7.79
N THR A 400 -15.14 -11.78 -6.47
CA THR A 400 -16.23 -11.15 -5.70
C THR A 400 -16.18 -9.62 -5.78
N TYR A 401 -15.03 -9.02 -5.47
CA TYR A 401 -14.89 -7.58 -5.25
C TYR A 401 -14.42 -6.80 -6.50
N ALA A 402 -13.72 -7.42 -7.44
CA ALA A 402 -13.28 -6.75 -8.66
C ALA A 402 -14.15 -7.09 -9.89
N PHE A 403 -14.57 -8.35 -10.02
CA PHE A 403 -15.08 -8.87 -11.29
C PHE A 403 -16.56 -9.24 -11.28
N ALA A 404 -17.20 -9.40 -10.12
CA ALA A 404 -18.62 -9.75 -10.04
C ALA A 404 -19.52 -8.66 -10.68
N PRO A 405 -20.67 -9.03 -11.25
CA PRO A 405 -21.62 -8.06 -11.80
C PRO A 405 -22.06 -6.98 -10.81
N ASN A 406 -22.14 -7.32 -9.53
CA ASN A 406 -22.58 -6.44 -8.44
C ASN A 406 -21.43 -5.86 -7.61
N ALA A 407 -20.17 -6.07 -8.02
CA ALA A 407 -18.98 -5.67 -7.25
C ALA A 407 -18.97 -4.18 -6.86
N PHE A 408 -19.61 -3.33 -7.66
CA PHE A 408 -19.64 -1.88 -7.50
C PHE A 408 -21.06 -1.33 -7.31
N ASP A 409 -22.00 -2.12 -6.80
CA ASP A 409 -23.40 -1.67 -6.62
C ASP A 409 -23.57 -0.74 -5.40
N ALA A 410 -22.71 -0.86 -4.39
CA ALA A 410 -22.81 -0.08 -3.15
C ALA A 410 -22.73 1.45 -3.34
N GLN A 411 -22.16 1.92 -4.45
CA GLN A 411 -22.07 3.35 -4.77
C GLN A 411 -23.33 3.94 -5.42
N ALA A 412 -24.34 3.12 -5.78
CA ALA A 412 -25.43 3.55 -6.65
C ALA A 412 -26.14 4.83 -6.16
N ASP A 413 -26.40 4.92 -4.85
CA ASP A 413 -27.16 6.01 -4.25
C ASP A 413 -26.37 7.32 -4.16
N VAL A 414 -25.03 7.29 -4.21
CA VAL A 414 -24.21 8.49 -4.14
C VAL A 414 -23.91 9.12 -5.51
N LEU A 415 -23.99 8.36 -6.61
CA LEU A 415 -23.49 8.82 -7.91
C LEU A 415 -24.08 10.16 -8.38
N ALA A 416 -25.36 10.40 -8.11
CA ALA A 416 -26.05 11.65 -8.47
C ALA A 416 -25.64 12.87 -7.62
N TYR A 417 -24.94 12.64 -6.51
CA TYR A 417 -24.50 13.67 -5.55
C TYR A 417 -23.02 14.01 -5.68
N LEU A 418 -22.33 13.49 -6.70
CA LEU A 418 -20.90 13.72 -6.91
C LEU A 418 -20.60 15.04 -7.65
N GLN A 419 -21.34 16.10 -7.35
CA GLN A 419 -21.07 17.43 -7.88
C GLN A 419 -19.89 18.05 -7.10
N ALA A 420 -18.74 18.13 -7.76
CA ALA A 420 -17.59 18.85 -7.22
C ALA A 420 -17.91 20.36 -7.09
N GLN A 421 -17.41 20.99 -6.03
CA GLN A 421 -17.49 22.44 -5.88
C GLN A 421 -16.62 23.09 -6.95
N ARG A 422 -17.22 23.97 -7.75
CA ARG A 422 -16.50 24.70 -8.79
C ARG A 422 -15.43 25.61 -8.19
N ARG A 423 -14.17 25.40 -8.58
CA ARG A 423 -13.00 26.21 -8.15
C ARG A 423 -12.27 26.77 -9.38
N GLY A 424 -12.95 27.67 -10.11
CA GLY A 424 -12.39 28.36 -11.27
C GLY A 424 -13.04 27.99 -12.61
N PHE A 425 -12.22 27.96 -13.67
CA PHE A 425 -12.66 27.82 -15.07
C PHE A 425 -12.14 26.53 -15.75
N GLY A 426 -11.67 25.54 -14.99
CA GLY A 426 -10.82 24.42 -15.45
C GLY A 426 -11.44 23.37 -16.40
N PHE A 427 -12.66 23.55 -16.89
CA PHE A 427 -13.35 22.58 -17.74
C PHE A 427 -13.38 22.98 -19.24
N PHE A 428 -12.45 23.83 -19.69
CA PHE A 428 -12.41 24.33 -21.09
C PHE A 428 -12.51 23.23 -22.17
N GLY A 429 -11.97 22.03 -21.90
CA GLY A 429 -12.02 20.88 -22.80
C GLY A 429 -12.86 19.70 -22.30
N GLY A 430 -13.58 19.83 -21.17
CA GLY A 430 -14.27 18.73 -20.49
C GLY A 430 -15.61 19.14 -19.87
N GLY A 431 -16.28 18.17 -19.25
CA GLY A 431 -17.52 18.39 -18.47
C GLY A 431 -17.26 18.28 -16.96
N GLU A 432 -18.19 18.81 -16.16
CA GLU A 432 -18.19 18.69 -14.70
C GLU A 432 -18.83 17.36 -14.21
N ASP A 433 -19.28 16.51 -15.13
CA ASP A 433 -19.90 15.22 -14.80
C ASP A 433 -18.88 14.22 -14.22
N PRO A 434 -19.28 13.45 -13.18
CA PRO A 434 -18.38 12.51 -12.54
C PRO A 434 -18.08 11.32 -13.47
N LYS A 435 -16.79 10.97 -13.59
CA LYS A 435 -16.32 9.93 -14.52
C LYS A 435 -16.39 8.53 -13.90
N ILE A 436 -17.60 8.06 -13.59
CA ILE A 436 -17.83 6.80 -12.82
C ILE A 436 -17.25 5.57 -13.53
N HIS A 437 -17.51 5.40 -14.82
CA HIS A 437 -16.92 4.30 -15.59
C HIS A 437 -15.39 4.32 -15.56
N ALA A 438 -14.78 5.50 -15.68
CA ALA A 438 -13.32 5.63 -15.61
C ALA A 438 -12.79 5.25 -14.22
N ARG A 439 -13.52 5.60 -13.15
CA ARG A 439 -13.15 5.27 -11.77
C ARG A 439 -13.19 3.76 -11.52
N VAL A 440 -14.29 3.09 -11.89
CA VAL A 440 -14.43 1.64 -11.77
C VAL A 440 -13.40 0.92 -12.66
N ALA A 441 -13.23 1.39 -13.90
CA ALA A 441 -12.22 0.84 -14.81
C ALA A 441 -10.79 1.02 -14.25
N GLY A 442 -10.49 2.12 -13.56
CA GLY A 442 -9.20 2.31 -12.89
C GLY A 442 -8.93 1.25 -11.83
N ALA A 443 -9.91 0.93 -10.98
CA ALA A 443 -9.78 -0.13 -9.97
C ALA A 443 -9.53 -1.49 -10.60
N GLN A 444 -10.36 -1.84 -11.58
CA GLN A 444 -10.27 -3.11 -12.30
C GLN A 444 -8.98 -3.24 -13.11
N ARG A 445 -8.53 -2.14 -13.75
CA ARG A 445 -7.27 -2.09 -14.49
C ARG A 445 -6.08 -2.28 -13.56
N GLY A 446 -6.06 -1.63 -12.40
CA GLY A 446 -5.00 -1.79 -11.40
C GLY A 446 -4.84 -3.24 -10.94
N ALA A 447 -5.94 -3.95 -10.72
CA ALA A 447 -5.90 -5.38 -10.43
C ALA A 447 -5.44 -6.21 -11.63
N LEU A 448 -6.05 -6.03 -12.81
CA LEU A 448 -5.71 -6.77 -14.01
C LEU A 448 -4.24 -6.60 -14.43
N ALA A 449 -3.69 -5.40 -14.29
CA ALA A 449 -2.33 -5.07 -14.72
C ALA A 449 -1.28 -6.00 -14.08
N HIS A 450 -1.45 -6.37 -12.81
CA HIS A 450 -0.58 -7.33 -12.13
C HIS A 450 -0.88 -8.77 -12.57
N LEU A 451 -2.16 -9.15 -12.58
CA LEU A 451 -2.61 -10.51 -12.89
C LEU A 451 -2.13 -10.98 -14.28
N VAL A 452 -2.18 -10.10 -15.29
CA VAL A 452 -1.74 -10.43 -16.66
C VAL A 452 -0.31 -9.97 -16.98
N ASN A 453 0.44 -9.52 -15.97
CA ASN A 453 1.79 -9.01 -16.19
C ASN A 453 2.73 -10.14 -16.67
N PRO A 454 3.55 -9.92 -17.72
CA PRO A 454 4.46 -10.95 -18.19
C PRO A 454 5.43 -11.50 -17.12
N LYS A 455 5.93 -10.65 -16.21
CA LYS A 455 6.82 -11.08 -15.12
C LYS A 455 6.08 -12.00 -14.15
N VAL A 456 4.80 -11.71 -13.86
CA VAL A 456 3.96 -12.51 -12.95
C VAL A 456 3.59 -13.85 -13.57
N LEU A 457 3.15 -13.86 -14.83
CA LEU A 457 2.81 -15.10 -15.55
C LEU A 457 4.04 -16.02 -15.69
N MET A 458 5.21 -15.44 -15.97
CA MET A 458 6.46 -16.21 -15.99
C MET A 458 6.84 -16.72 -14.60
N ARG A 459 6.63 -15.93 -13.54
CA ARG A 459 6.87 -16.37 -12.15
C ARG A 459 5.97 -17.53 -11.74
N ILE A 460 4.69 -17.53 -12.14
CA ILE A 460 3.78 -18.68 -11.92
C ILE A 460 4.32 -19.93 -12.62
N LEU A 461 4.78 -19.79 -13.87
CA LEU A 461 5.35 -20.89 -14.64
C LEU A 461 6.64 -21.44 -14.01
N ASP A 462 7.59 -20.57 -13.68
CA ASP A 462 8.90 -20.96 -13.14
C ASP A 462 8.78 -21.54 -11.73
N SER A 463 7.89 -20.99 -10.90
CA SER A 463 7.63 -21.50 -9.54
C SER A 463 7.03 -22.90 -9.52
N GLY A 464 6.41 -23.35 -10.62
CA GLY A 464 5.99 -24.74 -10.79
C GLY A 464 7.15 -25.74 -10.72
N LEU A 465 8.39 -25.30 -10.99
CA LEU A 465 9.59 -26.14 -10.92
C LEU A 465 10.08 -26.36 -9.48
N TYR A 466 9.62 -25.56 -8.50
CA TYR A 466 10.08 -25.63 -7.12
C TYR A 466 8.96 -25.55 -6.07
N GLY A 467 7.72 -25.84 -6.47
CA GLY A 467 6.65 -26.16 -5.51
C GLY A 467 5.30 -25.48 -5.73
N ASN A 468 5.16 -24.58 -6.71
CA ASN A 468 3.85 -23.97 -7.00
C ASN A 468 2.95 -24.99 -7.68
N THR A 469 1.80 -25.28 -7.08
CA THR A 469 0.82 -26.24 -7.63
C THR A 469 -0.34 -25.56 -8.34
N TYR A 470 -0.54 -24.24 -8.17
CA TYR A 470 -1.50 -23.48 -8.97
C TYR A 470 -0.86 -23.12 -10.30
N ASP A 471 -0.98 -24.01 -11.29
CA ASP A 471 -0.28 -23.88 -12.56
C ASP A 471 -0.88 -22.77 -13.45
N LEU A 472 -0.07 -22.29 -14.40
CA LEU A 472 -0.42 -21.16 -15.26
C LEU A 472 -1.72 -21.40 -16.07
N ALA A 473 -2.00 -22.64 -16.50
CA ALA A 473 -3.20 -22.92 -17.28
C ALA A 473 -4.45 -22.89 -16.40
N GLU A 474 -4.40 -23.53 -15.23
CA GLU A 474 -5.50 -23.50 -14.26
C GLU A 474 -5.80 -22.07 -13.78
N TYR A 475 -4.75 -21.33 -13.42
CA TYR A 475 -4.86 -19.93 -13.03
C TYR A 475 -5.54 -19.06 -14.09
N MET A 476 -5.12 -19.18 -15.35
CA MET A 476 -5.70 -18.38 -16.45
C MET A 476 -7.13 -18.81 -16.79
N ASP A 477 -7.49 -20.08 -16.56
CA ASP A 477 -8.86 -20.55 -16.67
C ASP A 477 -9.74 -19.92 -15.60
N ASP A 478 -9.32 -19.92 -14.33
CA ASP A 478 -10.06 -19.30 -13.23
C ASP A 478 -10.21 -17.79 -13.41
N LEU A 479 -9.14 -17.09 -13.83
CA LEU A 479 -9.20 -15.66 -14.14
C LEU A 479 -10.21 -15.38 -15.25
N THR A 480 -10.16 -16.13 -16.34
CA THR A 480 -11.11 -15.98 -17.46
C THR A 480 -12.55 -16.28 -17.03
N GLU A 481 -12.75 -17.29 -16.19
CA GLU A 481 -14.06 -17.62 -15.65
C GLU A 481 -14.62 -16.50 -14.76
N SER A 482 -13.80 -15.94 -13.87
CA SER A 482 -14.23 -14.84 -12.98
C SER A 482 -14.75 -13.62 -13.78
N ILE A 483 -14.16 -13.36 -14.95
CA ILE A 483 -14.47 -12.21 -15.80
C ILE A 483 -15.63 -12.47 -16.75
N PHE A 484 -15.84 -13.70 -17.25
CA PHE A 484 -16.82 -13.97 -18.32
C PHE A 484 -18.01 -14.85 -17.92
N LYS A 485 -17.83 -15.77 -16.96
CA LYS A 485 -18.80 -16.86 -16.71
C LYS A 485 -20.19 -16.35 -16.32
N ALA A 486 -20.24 -15.35 -15.45
CA ALA A 486 -21.50 -14.78 -14.95
C ALA A 486 -22.36 -14.15 -16.05
N ASP A 487 -21.75 -13.67 -17.14
CA ASP A 487 -22.47 -12.96 -18.20
C ASP A 487 -22.92 -13.83 -19.37
N LEU A 488 -22.56 -15.11 -19.42
CA LEU A 488 -22.85 -15.95 -20.59
C LEU A 488 -24.36 -16.11 -20.86
N ARG A 489 -25.20 -15.88 -19.84
CA ARG A 489 -26.66 -16.06 -19.90
C ARG A 489 -27.46 -14.82 -19.53
N THR A 490 -26.80 -13.72 -19.20
CA THR A 490 -27.40 -12.48 -18.69
C THR A 490 -26.92 -11.27 -19.51
N SER A 491 -27.47 -10.10 -19.22
CA SER A 491 -26.96 -8.84 -19.77
C SER A 491 -25.59 -8.53 -19.17
N VAL A 492 -24.63 -8.19 -20.02
CA VAL A 492 -23.32 -7.70 -19.56
C VAL A 492 -23.50 -6.24 -19.14
N ASN A 493 -23.36 -5.91 -17.86
CA ASN A 493 -23.46 -4.51 -17.43
C ASN A 493 -22.28 -3.66 -17.93
N THR A 494 -22.43 -2.34 -17.96
CA THR A 494 -21.44 -1.45 -18.57
C THR A 494 -20.05 -1.46 -17.91
N TYR A 495 -19.96 -1.72 -16.60
CA TYR A 495 -18.68 -1.89 -15.91
C TYR A 495 -17.98 -3.17 -16.39
N ARG A 496 -18.70 -4.28 -16.49
CA ARG A 496 -18.17 -5.56 -16.97
C ARG A 496 -17.86 -5.57 -18.47
N GLN A 497 -18.55 -4.76 -19.28
CA GLN A 497 -18.15 -4.56 -20.68
C GLN A 497 -16.74 -3.97 -20.76
N GLY A 498 -16.47 -2.92 -19.97
CA GLY A 498 -15.13 -2.34 -19.85
C GLY A 498 -14.08 -3.36 -19.36
N LEU A 499 -14.38 -4.09 -18.28
CA LEU A 499 -13.51 -5.14 -17.74
C LEU A 499 -13.14 -6.21 -18.80
N GLN A 500 -14.14 -6.72 -19.52
CA GLN A 500 -13.93 -7.77 -20.52
C GLN A 500 -13.09 -7.28 -21.70
N LEU A 501 -13.28 -6.03 -22.13
CA LEU A 501 -12.45 -5.42 -23.17
C LEU A 501 -11.01 -5.26 -22.67
N MET A 502 -10.80 -4.70 -21.48
CA MET A 502 -9.45 -4.52 -20.90
C MET A 502 -8.70 -5.85 -20.79
N TYR A 503 -9.39 -6.92 -20.35
CA TYR A 503 -8.76 -8.24 -20.24
C TYR A 503 -8.41 -8.82 -21.62
N VAL A 504 -9.31 -8.75 -22.60
CA VAL A 504 -9.05 -9.23 -23.97
C VAL A 504 -7.91 -8.46 -24.62
N GLU A 505 -7.89 -7.13 -24.49
CA GLU A 505 -6.80 -6.27 -24.99
C GLU A 505 -5.46 -6.64 -24.33
N ALA A 506 -5.45 -6.92 -23.03
CA ALA A 506 -4.24 -7.36 -22.33
C ALA A 506 -3.73 -8.72 -22.83
N LEU A 507 -4.63 -9.69 -23.06
CA LEU A 507 -4.28 -10.98 -23.66
C LEU A 507 -3.73 -10.83 -25.09
N ILE A 508 -4.33 -9.94 -25.89
CA ILE A 508 -3.82 -9.63 -27.24
C ILE A 508 -2.42 -9.02 -27.16
N ALA A 509 -2.21 -8.04 -26.28
CA ALA A 509 -0.91 -7.43 -26.07
C ALA A 509 0.16 -8.46 -25.62
N ALA A 510 -0.24 -9.44 -24.80
CA ALA A 510 0.62 -10.53 -24.35
C ALA A 510 1.05 -11.49 -25.48
N LEU A 511 0.38 -11.48 -26.64
CA LEU A 511 0.79 -12.22 -27.86
C LEU A 511 1.53 -11.35 -28.87
N GLY A 512 1.62 -10.04 -28.67
CA GLY A 512 2.26 -9.11 -29.59
C GLY A 512 3.79 -9.24 -29.63
N GLU A 513 4.42 -8.65 -30.65
CA GLU A 513 5.88 -8.72 -30.88
C GLU A 513 6.72 -8.18 -29.71
N LYS A 514 6.16 -7.24 -28.93
CA LYS A 514 6.81 -6.64 -27.75
C LYS A 514 6.62 -7.44 -26.47
N SER A 515 5.92 -8.57 -26.53
CA SER A 515 5.64 -9.40 -25.36
C SER A 515 6.93 -9.98 -24.79
N ARG A 516 7.04 -9.96 -23.46
CA ARG A 516 8.13 -10.62 -22.71
C ARG A 516 7.78 -12.07 -22.31
N LEU A 517 6.64 -12.60 -22.74
CA LEU A 517 6.24 -13.98 -22.46
C LEU A 517 6.99 -14.98 -23.33
N THR A 518 7.26 -16.16 -22.77
CA THR A 518 7.78 -17.31 -23.52
C THR A 518 6.67 -17.99 -24.32
N GLY A 519 7.06 -18.82 -25.30
CA GLY A 519 6.10 -19.57 -26.14
C GLY A 519 5.14 -20.48 -25.36
N VAL A 520 5.56 -21.00 -24.20
CA VAL A 520 4.69 -21.80 -23.31
C VAL A 520 3.59 -20.93 -22.72
N ALA A 521 3.93 -19.79 -22.12
CA ALA A 521 2.95 -18.86 -21.56
C ALA A 521 2.04 -18.25 -22.66
N GLN A 522 2.60 -17.91 -23.83
CA GLN A 522 1.83 -17.45 -24.99
C GLN A 522 0.82 -18.50 -25.46
N SER A 523 1.14 -19.80 -25.37
CA SER A 523 0.20 -20.86 -25.74
C SER A 523 -1.03 -20.89 -24.82
N VAL A 524 -0.85 -20.64 -23.52
CA VAL A 524 -1.95 -20.52 -22.55
C VAL A 524 -2.80 -19.29 -22.85
N VAL A 525 -2.17 -18.14 -23.07
CA VAL A 525 -2.87 -16.88 -23.43
C VAL A 525 -3.69 -17.05 -24.71
N LEU A 526 -3.12 -17.67 -25.75
CA LEU A 526 -3.82 -17.96 -27.00
C LEU A 526 -5.01 -18.91 -26.79
N ALA A 527 -4.88 -19.89 -25.90
CA ALA A 527 -5.98 -20.77 -25.54
C ALA A 527 -7.14 -19.99 -24.90
N GLN A 528 -6.84 -19.01 -24.03
CA GLN A 528 -7.87 -18.15 -23.43
C GLN A 528 -8.58 -17.26 -24.46
N LEU A 529 -7.86 -16.61 -25.38
CA LEU A 529 -8.51 -15.82 -26.44
C LEU A 529 -9.46 -16.67 -27.29
N ARG A 530 -9.03 -17.89 -27.67
CA ARG A 530 -9.87 -18.84 -28.40
C ARG A 530 -11.07 -19.32 -27.58
N ARG A 531 -10.91 -19.49 -26.26
CA ARG A 531 -11.99 -19.84 -25.34
C ARG A 531 -13.02 -18.72 -25.27
N ILE A 532 -12.58 -17.47 -25.12
CA ILE A 532 -13.41 -16.28 -25.05
C ILE A 532 -14.21 -16.11 -26.35
N ASP A 533 -13.58 -16.19 -27.53
CA ASP A 533 -14.31 -16.07 -28.81
C ASP A 533 -15.46 -17.11 -28.91
N ARG A 534 -15.17 -18.38 -28.60
CA ARG A 534 -16.21 -19.43 -28.58
C ARG A 534 -17.34 -19.10 -27.60
N GLN A 535 -17.01 -18.70 -26.38
CA GLN A 535 -18.00 -18.35 -25.36
C GLN A 535 -18.85 -17.16 -25.81
N GLN A 536 -18.26 -16.09 -26.35
CA GLN A 536 -18.99 -14.91 -26.79
C GLN A 536 -19.89 -15.19 -28.01
N ARG A 537 -19.48 -16.12 -28.89
CA ARG A 537 -20.28 -16.56 -30.03
C ARG A 537 -21.53 -17.33 -29.59
N ASP A 538 -21.37 -18.22 -28.61
CA ASP A 538 -22.41 -19.19 -28.25
C ASP A 538 -23.33 -18.70 -27.11
N ALA A 539 -22.99 -17.57 -26.45
CA ALA A 539 -23.72 -17.03 -25.32
C ALA A 539 -25.00 -16.25 -25.68
N SER A 540 -25.93 -16.12 -24.71
CA SER A 540 -27.23 -15.43 -24.89
C SER A 540 -27.07 -13.91 -24.89
N SER A 541 -27.65 -13.19 -25.86
CA SER A 541 -27.52 -11.73 -25.97
C SER A 541 -28.88 -11.04 -25.77
N PRO A 542 -29.34 -10.91 -24.51
CA PRO A 542 -30.73 -10.53 -24.17
C PRO A 542 -31.09 -9.10 -24.59
N ASP A 543 -30.11 -8.19 -24.67
CA ASP A 543 -30.32 -6.80 -25.02
C ASP A 543 -29.35 -6.32 -26.13
N GLY A 544 -29.63 -5.13 -26.68
CA GLY A 544 -28.87 -4.58 -27.80
C GLY A 544 -27.44 -4.19 -27.46
N LEU A 545 -27.20 -3.73 -26.23
CA LEU A 545 -25.87 -3.32 -25.79
C LEU A 545 -24.98 -4.54 -25.58
N THR A 546 -25.50 -5.60 -24.95
CA THR A 546 -24.81 -6.89 -24.82
C THR A 546 -24.47 -7.46 -26.20
N ARG A 547 -25.40 -7.42 -27.17
CA ARG A 547 -25.11 -7.86 -28.56
C ARG A 547 -23.93 -7.09 -29.17
N ALA A 548 -23.93 -5.77 -29.07
CA ALA A 548 -22.88 -4.91 -29.62
C ALA A 548 -21.52 -5.18 -28.95
N HIS A 549 -21.51 -5.27 -27.61
CA HIS A 549 -20.30 -5.56 -26.83
C HIS A 549 -19.67 -6.90 -27.22
N ARG A 550 -20.46 -7.97 -27.31
CA ARG A 550 -19.93 -9.28 -27.69
C ARG A 550 -19.40 -9.32 -29.11
N ALA A 551 -20.07 -8.64 -30.04
CA ALA A 551 -19.56 -8.47 -31.39
C ALA A 551 -18.21 -7.73 -31.40
N HIS A 552 -18.06 -6.70 -30.54
CA HIS A 552 -16.80 -5.97 -30.39
C HIS A 552 -15.67 -6.85 -29.82
N VAL A 553 -15.93 -7.59 -28.73
CA VAL A 553 -14.95 -8.52 -28.15
C VAL A 553 -14.46 -9.52 -29.20
N ARG A 554 -15.39 -10.13 -29.96
CA ARG A 554 -15.03 -11.09 -31.01
C ARG A 554 -14.26 -10.44 -32.14
N HIS A 555 -14.65 -9.22 -32.56
CA HIS A 555 -13.92 -8.48 -33.58
C HIS A 555 -12.46 -8.21 -33.18
N LEU A 556 -12.21 -7.81 -31.93
CA LEU A 556 -10.84 -7.62 -31.42
C LEU A 556 -10.02 -8.92 -31.51
N ILE A 557 -10.62 -10.05 -31.15
CA ILE A 557 -9.97 -11.37 -31.21
C ILE A 557 -9.69 -11.78 -32.67
N ASP A 558 -10.66 -11.60 -33.57
CA ASP A 558 -10.51 -11.96 -34.98
C ASP A 558 -9.40 -11.13 -35.66
N VAL A 559 -9.36 -9.81 -35.40
CA VAL A 559 -8.29 -8.92 -35.89
C VAL A 559 -6.94 -9.33 -35.33
N ALA A 560 -6.84 -9.64 -34.04
CA ALA A 560 -5.58 -10.02 -33.41
C ALA A 560 -5.06 -11.39 -33.86
N LEU A 561 -5.93 -12.28 -34.33
CA LEU A 561 -5.58 -13.64 -34.76
C LEU A 561 -5.55 -13.79 -36.29
N ASP A 562 -5.71 -12.70 -37.05
CA ASP A 562 -5.80 -12.68 -38.51
C ASP A 562 -6.85 -13.67 -39.09
N ARG A 563 -8.07 -13.66 -38.54
CA ARG A 563 -9.15 -14.63 -38.89
C ARG A 563 -10.29 -14.05 -39.71
#